data_AF-A0A821Q8Q7-F1
#
_entry.id   AF-A0A821Q8Q7-F1
#
_cell.length_a   1.000
_cell.length_b   1.000
_cell.length_c   1.000
_cell.angle_alpha   90.00
_cell.angle_beta   90.00
_cell.angle_gamma   90.00
#
_symmetry.space_group_name_H-M   'P 1'
#
loop_
_entity.id
_entity.type
_entity.pdbx_description
1 polymer ?
#
loop_
_entity_poly.entity_id
_entity_poly.type
_entity_poly.pdbx_seq_one_letter_code
_entity_poly.pdbx_strand_id
1 'polypeptide(L)'
;MFSQKGKPLLVMDNFVFKLNKTTNTNKYYQCENPQCTMTLRTDINDVLIGTKDDHNHPPEPEQIEVRKLKHVIKEREKNETTPIPKIYDEETARFYLTSLAMAIVPSQGEISTRIFVLLFLKE
;
A
#
# COMPACT_ATOMS: atom_id res chain seq x y z
N MET A 1 -1.95 -0.30 5.13
CA MET A 1 -1.51 0.59 4.03
C MET A 1 -2.74 1.16 3.32
N PHE A 2 -2.59 2.18 2.48
CA PHE A 2 -3.73 2.76 1.73
C PHE A 2 -3.48 2.75 0.22
N SER A 3 -4.56 2.62 -0.55
CA SER A 3 -4.52 2.79 -2.00
C SER A 3 -4.23 4.24 -2.37
N GLN A 4 -3.95 4.49 -3.66
CA GLN A 4 -3.74 5.85 -4.18
C GLN A 4 -4.95 6.77 -3.88
N LYS A 5 -6.16 6.20 -3.84
CA LYS A 5 -7.42 6.90 -3.51
C LYS A 5 -7.70 6.96 -2.00
N GLY A 6 -6.75 6.58 -1.15
CA GLY A 6 -6.89 6.63 0.31
C GLY A 6 -7.74 5.51 0.93
N LYS A 7 -8.14 4.49 0.16
CA LYS A 7 -8.89 3.35 0.71
C LYS A 7 -7.95 2.38 1.44
N PRO A 8 -8.33 1.81 2.59
CA PRO A 8 -7.50 0.85 3.29
C PRO A 8 -7.27 -0.40 2.43
N LEU A 9 -6.05 -0.91 2.46
CA LEU A 9 -5.63 -2.15 1.82
C LEU A 9 -5.04 -3.09 2.87
N LEU A 10 -5.35 -4.37 2.72
CA LEU A 10 -4.82 -5.46 3.52
C LEU A 10 -3.64 -6.10 2.77
N VAL A 11 -2.58 -6.44 3.52
CA VAL A 11 -1.46 -7.22 3.00
C VAL A 11 -1.46 -8.55 3.70
N MET A 12 -1.44 -9.64 2.93
CA MET A 12 -1.38 -11.00 3.44
C MET A 12 -0.59 -11.84 2.44
N ASP A 13 0.37 -12.62 2.92
CA ASP A 13 1.20 -13.53 2.10
C ASP A 13 1.84 -12.88 0.86
N ASN A 14 2.33 -11.64 1.01
CA ASN A 14 2.91 -10.84 -0.09
C ASN A 14 1.94 -10.54 -1.25
N PHE A 15 0.64 -10.59 -0.99
CA PHE A 15 -0.42 -10.09 -1.85
C PHE A 15 -1.12 -8.89 -1.21
N VAL A 16 -1.67 -8.03 -2.06
CA VAL A 16 -2.43 -6.85 -1.64
C VAL A 16 -3.91 -7.07 -1.95
N PHE A 17 -4.75 -6.78 -0.97
CA PHE A 17 -6.20 -6.94 -1.07
C PHE A 17 -6.92 -5.62 -0.83
N LYS A 18 -7.95 -5.36 -1.63
CA LYS A 18 -8.89 -4.25 -1.46
C LYS A 18 -10.12 -4.73 -0.70
N LEU A 19 -10.59 -3.92 0.24
CA LEU A 19 -11.87 -4.17 0.90
C LEU A 19 -12.98 -4.06 -0.14
N ASN A 20 -13.75 -5.13 -0.32
CA ASN A 20 -14.86 -5.20 -1.25
C ASN A 20 -16.20 -4.91 -0.54
N LYS A 21 -16.42 -5.54 0.62
CA LYS A 21 -17.66 -5.40 1.40
C LYS A 21 -17.39 -5.64 2.88
N THR A 22 -18.12 -4.92 3.73
CA THR A 22 -18.22 -5.20 5.16
C THR A 22 -19.66 -5.58 5.49
N THR A 23 -19.83 -6.59 6.34
CA THR A 23 -21.09 -6.94 7.00
C THR A 23 -20.95 -6.74 8.50
N ASN A 24 -22.04 -6.93 9.24
CA ASN A 24 -22.03 -6.81 10.71
C ASN A 24 -21.06 -7.80 11.39
N THR A 25 -20.67 -8.87 10.69
CA THR A 25 -19.87 -9.97 11.25
C THR A 25 -18.56 -10.21 10.52
N ASN A 26 -18.42 -9.77 9.27
CA ASN A 26 -17.26 -10.11 8.44
C ASN A 26 -16.84 -8.95 7.55
N LYS A 27 -15.56 -8.96 7.17
CA LYS A 27 -15.03 -8.15 6.08
C LYS A 27 -14.61 -9.07 4.94
N TYR A 28 -14.91 -8.67 3.72
CA TYR A 28 -14.62 -9.39 2.50
C TYR A 28 -13.65 -8.57 1.66
N TYR A 29 -12.54 -9.19 1.28
CA TYR A 29 -11.52 -8.55 0.48
C TYR A 29 -11.30 -9.34 -0.81
N GLN A 30 -10.92 -8.61 -1.84
CA GLN A 30 -10.54 -9.16 -3.14
C GLN A 30 -9.09 -8.78 -3.42
N CYS A 31 -8.36 -9.65 -4.12
CA CYS A 31 -7.05 -9.29 -4.63
C CYS A 31 -7.12 -7.96 -5.40
N GLU A 32 -6.09 -7.12 -5.24
CA GLU A 32 -6.02 -5.84 -5.93
C GLU A 32 -5.77 -6.03 -7.43
N ASN A 33 -5.08 -7.10 -7.83
CA ASN A 33 -4.83 -7.42 -9.24
C ASN A 33 -6.17 -7.62 -9.98
N PRO A 34 -6.49 -6.80 -11.00
CA PRO A 34 -7.78 -6.86 -11.70
C PRO A 34 -8.07 -8.20 -12.37
N GLN A 35 -7.03 -8.94 -12.76
CA GLN A 35 -7.16 -10.24 -13.41
C GLN A 35 -7.27 -11.39 -12.40
N CYS A 36 -7.17 -11.10 -11.10
CA CYS A 36 -7.20 -12.11 -10.04
C CYS A 36 -8.57 -12.15 -9.35
N THR A 37 -9.12 -13.35 -9.21
CA THR A 37 -10.41 -13.60 -8.57
C THR A 37 -10.29 -14.02 -7.11
N MET A 38 -9.07 -14.23 -6.60
CA MET A 38 -8.81 -14.62 -5.21
C MET A 38 -9.45 -13.65 -4.22
N THR A 39 -10.20 -14.20 -3.27
CA THR A 39 -10.86 -13.45 -2.19
C THR A 39 -10.51 -14.03 -0.83
N LEU A 40 -10.52 -13.16 0.17
CA LEU A 40 -10.39 -13.57 1.57
C LEU A 40 -11.50 -12.95 2.40
N ARG A 41 -11.80 -13.60 3.51
CA ARG A 41 -12.76 -13.17 4.50
C ARG A 41 -12.09 -13.11 5.87
N THR A 42 -12.27 -11.99 6.55
CA THR A 42 -11.91 -11.86 7.96
C THR A 42 -13.17 -11.63 8.79
N ASP A 43 -13.06 -11.78 10.10
CA ASP A 43 -14.04 -11.25 11.03
C ASP A 43 -13.93 -9.70 11.10
N ILE A 44 -14.76 -9.08 11.94
CA ILE A 44 -14.70 -7.63 12.18
C ILE A 44 -13.40 -7.17 12.85
N ASN A 45 -12.68 -8.06 13.54
CA ASN A 45 -11.42 -7.83 14.23
C ASN A 45 -10.19 -8.15 13.34
N ASP A 46 -10.40 -8.33 12.04
CA ASP A 46 -9.34 -8.63 11.07
C ASP A 46 -8.66 -10.01 11.26
N VAL A 47 -9.32 -10.95 11.94
CA VAL A 47 -8.89 -12.35 12.03
C VAL A 47 -9.33 -13.10 10.78
N LEU A 48 -8.39 -13.79 10.11
CA LEU A 48 -8.68 -14.58 8.90
C LEU A 48 -9.66 -15.71 9.21
N ILE A 49 -10.80 -15.72 8.50
CA ILE A 49 -11.82 -16.77 8.58
C ILE A 49 -11.62 -17.80 7.46
N GLY A 50 -11.24 -17.33 6.26
CA GLY A 50 -11.01 -18.22 5.12
C GLY A 50 -10.75 -17.48 3.83
N THR A 51 -10.33 -18.25 2.82
CA THR A 51 -10.03 -17.80 1.47
C THR A 51 -10.89 -18.54 0.44
N LYS A 52 -10.99 -17.99 -0.76
CA LYS A 52 -11.66 -18.62 -1.90
C LYS A 52 -10.91 -18.31 -3.19
N ASP A 53 -10.72 -19.35 -3.99
CA ASP A 53 -9.92 -19.39 -5.22
C ASP A 53 -8.41 -19.32 -4.94
N ASP A 54 -7.58 -19.39 -5.98
CA ASP A 54 -6.12 -19.26 -5.90
C ASP A 54 -5.65 -18.01 -6.66
N HIS A 55 -4.48 -17.50 -6.29
CA HIS A 55 -3.83 -16.46 -7.07
C HIS A 55 -3.37 -17.00 -8.44
N ASN A 56 -3.61 -16.23 -9.49
CA ASN A 56 -3.15 -16.50 -10.86
C ASN A 56 -1.94 -15.66 -11.27
N HIS A 57 -1.29 -15.03 -10.29
CA HIS A 57 -0.10 -14.22 -10.49
C HIS A 57 0.86 -14.45 -9.31
N PRO A 58 2.18 -14.25 -9.50
CA PRO A 58 3.13 -14.36 -8.41
C PRO A 58 2.92 -13.26 -7.37
N PRO A 59 3.36 -13.48 -6.12
CA PRO A 59 3.45 -12.41 -5.12
C PRO A 59 4.45 -11.34 -5.56
N GLU A 60 4.25 -10.10 -5.10
CA GLU A 60 5.08 -8.94 -5.45
C GLU A 60 5.59 -8.23 -4.18
N PRO A 61 6.43 -8.91 -3.37
CA PRO A 61 6.88 -8.39 -2.08
C PRO A 61 7.64 -7.07 -2.20
N GLU A 62 8.42 -6.88 -3.27
CA GLU A 62 9.17 -5.65 -3.51
C GLU A 62 8.23 -4.46 -3.72
N GLN A 63 7.13 -4.65 -4.45
CA GLN A 63 6.13 -3.59 -4.61
C GLN A 63 5.45 -3.25 -3.29
N ILE A 64 5.23 -4.23 -2.42
CA ILE A 64 4.66 -4.01 -1.09
C ILE A 64 5.62 -3.18 -0.23
N GLU A 65 6.93 -3.49 -0.26
CA GLU A 65 7.96 -2.71 0.43
C GLU A 65 7.96 -1.25 -0.02
N VAL A 66 8.00 -1.00 -1.33
CA VAL A 66 7.94 0.36 -1.88
C VAL A 66 6.66 1.08 -1.48
N ARG A 67 5.51 0.40 -1.49
CA ARG A 67 4.23 1.00 -1.07
C ARG A 67 4.19 1.30 0.42
N LYS A 68 4.82 0.48 1.28
CA LYS A 68 4.96 0.75 2.72
C LYS A 68 5.83 1.98 2.95
N LEU A 69 6.98 2.09 2.29
CA LEU A 69 7.83 3.28 2.34
C LEU A 69 7.06 4.54 1.93
N LYS A 70 6.38 4.52 0.78
CA LYS A 70 5.54 5.64 0.31
C LYS A 70 4.48 6.04 1.32
N HIS A 71 3.87 5.05 1.99
CA HIS A 71 2.89 5.32 3.03
C HIS A 71 3.50 6.08 4.19
N VAL A 72 4.67 5.66 4.69
CA VAL A 72 5.36 6.34 5.81
C VAL A 72 5.76 7.76 5.42
N ILE A 73 6.36 7.96 4.24
CA ILE A 73 6.73 9.30 3.75
C ILE A 73 5.49 10.21 3.70
N LYS A 74 4.38 9.73 3.14
CA LYS A 74 3.13 10.50 3.03
C LYS A 74 2.50 10.79 4.39
N GLU A 75 2.63 9.90 5.36
CA GLU A 75 2.13 10.15 6.71
C GLU A 75 2.99 11.20 7.43
N ARG A 76 4.32 11.14 7.29
CA ARG A 76 5.22 12.16 7.87
C ARG A 76 5.00 13.53 7.23
N GLU A 77 4.87 13.59 5.92
CA GLU A 77 4.58 14.84 5.19
C GLU A 77 3.33 15.56 5.72
N LYS A 78 2.26 14.82 6.03
CA LYS A 78 1.03 15.42 6.56
C LYS A 78 1.15 15.92 7.99
N ASN A 79 2.02 15.29 8.79
CA ASN A 79 2.06 15.46 10.24
C ASN A 79 3.27 16.28 10.71
N GLU A 80 4.21 16.59 9.83
CA GLU A 80 5.44 17.30 10.14
C GLU A 80 5.70 18.42 9.12
N THR A 81 6.47 19.43 9.52
CA THR A 81 6.91 20.53 8.63
C THR A 81 8.24 20.25 7.93
N THR A 82 8.83 19.06 8.16
CA THR A 82 10.08 18.63 7.53
C THR A 82 9.92 18.60 6.00
N PRO A 83 10.84 19.19 5.22
CA PRO A 83 10.74 19.15 3.77
C PRO A 83 10.72 17.73 3.20
N ILE A 84 9.86 17.47 2.20
CA ILE A 84 9.70 16.15 1.56
C ILE A 84 11.03 15.50 1.16
N PRO A 85 12.02 16.20 0.56
CA PRO A 85 13.29 15.58 0.20
C PRO A 85 14.03 15.00 1.42
N LYS A 86 13.99 15.70 2.55
CA LYS A 86 14.61 15.25 3.80
C LYS A 86 13.87 14.06 4.40
N ILE A 87 12.53 14.09 4.40
CA ILE A 87 11.71 12.93 4.81
C ILE A 87 12.05 11.71 3.95
N TYR A 88 12.17 11.88 2.64
CA TYR A 88 12.51 10.81 1.72
C TYR A 88 13.88 10.19 2.04
N ASP A 89 14.92 11.00 2.21
CA ASP A 89 16.28 10.52 2.51
C ASP A 89 16.33 9.79 3.84
N GLU A 90 15.67 10.33 4.87
CA GLU A 90 15.59 9.71 6.19
C GLU A 90 14.85 8.37 6.13
N GLU A 91 13.68 8.32 5.49
CA GLU A 91 12.89 7.09 5.44
C GLU A 91 13.50 6.04 4.54
N THR A 92 14.09 6.41 3.40
CA THR A 92 14.79 5.44 2.53
C THR A 92 16.03 4.85 3.19
N ALA A 93 16.80 5.66 3.94
CA ALA A 93 17.95 5.17 4.70
C ALA A 93 17.54 4.26 5.89
N ARG A 94 16.36 4.52 6.48
CA ARG A 94 15.84 3.77 7.61
C ARG A 94 15.11 2.48 7.20
N PHE A 95 14.44 2.48 6.06
CA PHE A 95 13.69 1.32 5.57
C PHE A 95 14.66 0.25 5.06
N TYR A 96 14.63 -0.93 5.66
CA TYR A 96 15.36 -2.10 5.17
C TYR A 96 14.66 -2.65 3.92
N LEU A 97 14.98 -2.06 2.77
CA LEU A 97 14.52 -2.53 1.47
C LEU A 97 15.44 -3.62 0.93
N THR A 98 14.86 -4.60 0.28
CA THR A 98 15.64 -5.54 -0.54
C THR A 98 16.30 -4.81 -1.71
N SER A 99 17.39 -5.37 -2.25
CA SER A 99 18.07 -4.77 -3.43
C SER A 99 17.14 -4.62 -4.63
N LEU A 100 16.21 -5.57 -4.80
CA LEU A 100 15.19 -5.49 -5.85
C LEU A 100 14.17 -4.39 -5.57
N ALA A 101 13.70 -4.24 -4.32
CA ALA A 101 12.82 -3.13 -3.95
C ALA A 101 13.51 -1.78 -4.14
N MET A 102 14.77 -1.62 -3.74
CA MET A 102 15.53 -0.38 -3.97
C MET A 102 15.60 0.00 -5.46
N ALA A 103 15.73 -0.98 -6.36
CA ALA A 103 15.79 -0.73 -7.80
C ALA A 103 14.48 -0.17 -8.38
N ILE A 104 13.35 -0.35 -7.69
CA ILE A 104 12.02 0.13 -8.12
C ILE A 104 11.46 1.24 -7.21
N VAL A 105 12.22 1.69 -6.19
CA VAL A 105 11.85 2.87 -5.42
C VAL A 105 11.89 4.09 -6.36
N PRO A 106 10.81 4.86 -6.46
CA PRO A 106 10.82 6.07 -7.27
C PRO A 106 11.73 7.13 -6.64
N SER A 107 12.40 7.88 -7.48
CA SER A 107 13.23 9.01 -7.08
C SER A 107 12.45 10.07 -6.30
N GLN A 108 13.18 10.92 -5.57
CA GLN A 108 12.63 12.08 -4.87
C GLN A 108 11.72 12.93 -5.77
N GLY A 109 12.15 13.19 -7.01
CA GLY A 109 11.40 13.99 -7.97
C GLY A 109 10.05 13.36 -8.30
N GLU A 110 10.02 12.05 -8.56
CA GLU A 110 8.81 11.31 -8.90
C GLU A 110 7.79 11.23 -7.75
N ILE A 111 8.26 11.23 -6.50
CA ILE A 111 7.41 11.28 -5.32
C ILE A 111 6.83 12.69 -5.14
N SER A 112 7.68 13.72 -5.23
CA SER A 112 7.29 15.12 -5.06
C SER A 112 6.25 15.55 -6.10
N THR A 113 6.42 15.19 -7.37
CA THR A 113 5.45 15.54 -8.44
C THR A 113 4.08 14.89 -8.21
N ARG A 114 4.04 13.63 -7.75
CA ARG A 114 2.78 12.92 -7.51
C ARG A 114 2.04 13.41 -6.26
N ILE A 115 2.77 13.92 -5.28
CA ILE A 115 2.21 14.57 -4.09
C ILE A 115 1.62 15.94 -4.46
N PHE A 116 2.37 16.76 -5.20
CA PHE A 116 1.92 18.09 -5.65
C PHE A 116 0.62 18.01 -6.45
N VAL A 117 0.51 17.07 -7.40
CA VAL A 117 -0.71 16.91 -8.22
C VAL A 117 -1.95 16.54 -7.38
N LEU A 118 -1.79 15.82 -6.27
CA LEU A 118 -2.91 15.45 -5.40
C LEU A 118 -3.40 16.60 -4.51
N LEU A 119 -2.58 17.63 -4.27
CA LEU A 119 -2.99 18.85 -3.56
C LEU A 119 -3.80 19.78 -4.49
N PHE A 120 -3.45 19.87 -5.77
CA PHE A 120 -4.16 20.72 -6.74
C PHE A 120 -5.46 20.13 -7.31
N LEU A 121 -5.72 18.84 -7.12
CA LEU A 121 -6.97 18.18 -7.53
C LEU A 121 -8.04 18.12 -6.43
N LYS A 122 -7.83 18.86 -5.33
CA LYS A 122 -8.72 18.88 -4.15
C LYS A 122 -9.57 20.15 -4.04
N GLU A 123 -9.69 20.94 -5.10
CA GLU A 123 -10.60 22.10 -5.19
C GLU A 123 -11.94 21.75 -5.86
#